data_AF-A0A150FYX1-F1
#
_entry.id   AF-A0A150FYX1-F1
#
_cell.length_a   1.000
_cell.length_b   1.000
_cell.length_c   1.000
_cell.angle_alpha   90.00
_cell.angle_beta   90.00
_cell.angle_gamma   90.00
#
_symmetry.space_group_name_H-M   'P 1'
#
loop_
_entity.id
_entity.type
_entity.pdbx_description
1 polymer ?
#
loop_
_entity_poly.entity_id
_entity_poly.type
_entity_poly.pdbx_seq_one_letter_code
_entity_poly.pdbx_strand_id
1 'polypeptide(L)'
;MGNPQPNFEVCDLVTSDDEDGSSSDLEIIDAEEFRRAVHGSEVPGAREAAGSDDEVLVTGMVGQVTNRDLPHMRMHCAENPFSRDEAATNALHCPQCFCFVCDLPVSQCKLWGTGRSKHHHANACSLVRWRQLRKAGQGNNWDLVQKEYDKGEAADALVAALAAEAEGAVGG
;
A
#
# COMPACT_ATOMS: atom_id res chain seq x y z
N MET A 1 24.62 -16.96 -9.95
CA MET A 1 23.25 -16.66 -10.41
C MET A 1 22.72 -15.60 -9.47
N GLY A 2 22.85 -14.32 -9.85
CA GLY A 2 22.50 -13.19 -8.99
C GLY A 2 20.98 -13.09 -8.90
N ASN A 3 20.47 -13.07 -7.67
CA ASN A 3 19.06 -12.81 -7.39
C ASN A 3 18.80 -11.32 -7.71
N PRO A 4 17.91 -10.96 -8.65
CA PRO A 4 17.60 -9.55 -8.88
C PRO A 4 16.88 -9.01 -7.64
N GLN A 5 17.49 -8.05 -6.96
CA GLN A 5 16.81 -7.34 -5.87
C GLN A 5 15.62 -6.58 -6.47
N PRO A 6 14.40 -6.74 -5.95
CA PRO A 6 13.28 -5.92 -6.38
C PRO A 6 13.57 -4.47 -5.96
N ASN A 7 13.57 -3.57 -6.94
CA ASN A 7 13.70 -2.13 -6.74
C ASN A 7 12.49 -1.64 -5.94
N PHE A 8 12.58 -1.64 -4.62
CA PHE A 8 11.59 -1.03 -3.72
C PHE A 8 11.79 0.49 -3.76
N GLU A 9 11.48 1.11 -4.89
CA GLU A 9 11.36 2.56 -4.97
C GLU A 9 10.07 2.95 -4.24
N VAL A 10 10.25 3.32 -2.96
CA VAL A 10 9.23 3.89 -2.10
C VAL A 10 8.55 5.02 -2.87
N CYS A 11 7.21 5.10 -2.78
CA CYS A 11 6.53 6.28 -3.29
C CYS A 11 6.98 7.48 -2.45
N ASP A 12 7.96 8.22 -2.96
CA ASP A 12 8.52 9.40 -2.30
C ASP A 12 7.40 10.30 -1.82
N LEU A 13 7.31 10.41 -0.50
CA LEU A 13 6.59 11.47 0.18
C LEU A 13 7.48 12.71 0.08
N VAL A 14 7.52 13.32 -1.10
CA VAL A 14 7.94 14.73 -1.21
C VAL A 14 6.90 15.55 -0.46
N THR A 15 7.12 15.71 0.84
CA THR A 15 6.51 16.75 1.65
C THR A 15 7.08 18.06 1.13
N SER A 16 6.25 18.84 0.44
CA SER A 16 6.58 20.24 0.20
C SER A 16 6.67 20.92 1.56
N ASP A 17 7.87 21.38 1.93
CA ASP A 17 8.14 22.27 3.06
C ASP A 17 7.13 23.43 3.09
N ASP A 18 6.21 23.38 4.04
CA ASP A 18 5.50 24.53 4.56
C ASP A 18 6.01 24.74 6.00
N GLU A 19 6.71 25.85 6.22
CA GLU A 19 7.39 26.17 7.48
C GLU A 19 6.41 26.52 8.62
N ASP A 20 6.87 26.13 9.82
CA ASP A 20 6.67 26.69 11.17
C ASP A 20 5.28 27.09 11.71
N GLY A 21 4.55 26.10 12.24
CA GLY A 21 3.53 26.28 13.27
C GLY A 21 3.95 25.66 14.61
N SER A 22 4.48 26.48 15.53
CA SER A 22 4.93 26.15 16.90
C SER A 22 4.12 25.04 17.61
N SER A 23 4.80 23.95 18.00
CA SER A 23 4.29 22.97 18.96
C SER A 23 5.22 22.91 20.16
N SER A 24 4.83 23.57 21.25
CA SER A 24 5.36 23.30 22.58
C SER A 24 5.04 21.88 23.01
N ASP A 25 5.98 21.25 23.72
CA ASP A 25 5.89 19.99 24.49
C ASP A 25 6.13 18.68 23.72
N LEU A 26 7.32 18.55 23.11
CA LEU A 26 7.94 17.26 22.82
C LEU A 26 8.89 16.89 23.97
N GLU A 27 8.50 15.94 24.81
CA GLU A 27 9.37 15.37 25.84
C GLU A 27 10.24 14.27 25.20
N ILE A 28 11.56 14.44 25.25
CA ILE A 28 12.51 13.39 24.86
C ILE A 28 12.53 12.36 26.00
N ILE A 29 11.71 11.32 25.87
CA ILE A 29 11.80 10.14 26.72
C ILE A 29 13.13 9.42 26.48
N ASP A 30 13.78 8.99 27.56
CA ASP A 30 15.02 8.23 27.44
C ASP A 30 14.75 6.80 26.93
N ALA A 31 15.80 6.15 26.44
CA ALA A 31 15.70 4.80 25.88
C ALA A 31 15.22 3.75 26.90
N GLU A 32 15.35 4.01 28.20
CA GLU A 32 14.92 3.11 29.27
C GLU A 32 13.43 3.24 29.56
N GLU A 33 12.90 4.46 29.52
CA GLU A 33 11.46 4.74 29.62
C GLU A 33 10.67 4.16 28.44
N PHE A 34 11.19 4.30 27.22
CA PHE A 34 10.59 3.68 26.03
C PHE A 34 10.55 2.16 26.14
N ARG A 35 11.64 1.53 26.59
CA ARG A 35 11.70 0.09 26.84
C ARG A 35 10.67 -0.33 27.90
N ARG A 36 10.52 0.43 28.99
CA ARG A 36 9.55 0.11 30.05
C ARG A 36 8.10 0.17 29.57
N ALA A 37 7.77 1.13 28.71
CA ALA A 37 6.44 1.27 28.12
C ALA A 37 6.06 0.09 27.21
N VAL A 38 7.04 -0.52 26.52
CA VAL A 38 6.83 -1.65 25.60
C VAL A 38 6.89 -3.00 26.32
N HIS A 39 7.70 -3.13 27.38
CA HIS A 39 7.99 -4.40 28.06
C HIS A 39 7.15 -4.70 29.31
N GLY A 40 6.03 -4.00 29.54
CA GLY A 40 5.16 -4.19 30.72
C GLY A 40 4.47 -5.55 30.88
N SER A 41 4.82 -6.57 30.09
CA SER A 41 4.39 -7.95 30.30
C SER A 41 5.61 -8.87 30.19
N GLU A 42 6.20 -9.18 31.34
CA GLU A 42 7.31 -10.11 31.50
C GLU A 42 6.89 -11.52 31.03
N VAL A 43 7.58 -12.08 30.04
CA VAL A 43 7.52 -13.52 29.75
C VAL A 43 8.69 -14.18 30.49
N PRO A 44 8.46 -15.14 31.41
CA PRO A 44 9.55 -15.75 32.16
C PRO A 44 10.34 -16.74 31.30
N GLY A 45 11.64 -16.47 31.16
CA GLY A 45 12.75 -17.41 31.25
C GLY A 45 12.78 -18.63 30.32
N ALA A 46 13.73 -18.62 29.36
CA ALA A 46 14.40 -19.82 28.91
C ALA A 46 15.90 -19.71 29.17
N ARG A 47 16.43 -20.68 29.91
CA ARG A 47 17.81 -20.79 30.41
C ARG A 47 18.79 -20.94 29.26
N GLU A 48 19.98 -20.35 29.42
CA GLU A 48 21.11 -20.57 28.54
C GLU A 48 21.57 -22.04 28.57
N ALA A 49 21.67 -22.64 27.40
CA ALA A 49 22.49 -23.82 27.14
C ALA A 49 23.46 -23.45 26.03
N ALA A 50 24.75 -23.32 26.39
CA ALA A 50 25.83 -23.12 25.46
C ALA A 50 26.04 -24.37 24.58
N GLY A 51 26.17 -24.17 23.26
CA GLY A 51 26.71 -25.18 22.35
C GLY A 51 26.09 -25.22 20.96
N SER A 52 26.57 -24.35 20.07
CA SER A 52 26.70 -24.51 18.60
C SER A 52 26.63 -23.11 17.97
N ASP A 53 27.70 -22.70 17.31
CA ASP A 53 27.75 -21.51 16.45
C ASP A 53 26.98 -21.83 15.16
N ASP A 54 25.63 -21.79 15.20
CA ASP A 54 24.74 -21.72 14.04
C ASP A 54 23.28 -21.51 14.50
N GLU A 55 22.62 -20.55 13.84
CA GLU A 55 21.18 -20.22 13.86
C GLU A 55 20.60 -19.46 15.07
N VAL A 56 20.70 -18.12 15.02
CA VAL A 56 19.72 -17.24 15.70
C VAL A 56 18.69 -16.75 14.68
N LEU A 57 17.44 -17.22 14.78
CA LEU A 57 16.30 -16.57 14.13
C LEU A 57 15.17 -16.35 15.13
N VAL A 58 15.15 -15.15 15.70
CA VAL A 58 13.99 -14.60 16.41
C VAL A 58 13.70 -13.23 15.81
N THR A 59 12.60 -13.13 15.05
CA THR A 59 12.08 -11.84 14.56
C THR A 59 10.60 -11.70 14.94
N GLY A 60 10.35 -11.20 16.15
CA GLY A 60 9.02 -10.75 16.55
C GLY A 60 8.97 -9.23 16.52
N MET A 61 8.00 -8.64 15.81
CA MET A 61 7.65 -7.23 15.97
C MET A 61 6.57 -7.14 17.06
N VAL A 62 6.90 -6.55 18.21
CA VAL A 62 5.95 -6.29 19.29
C VAL A 62 5.50 -4.83 19.17
N GLY A 63 4.24 -4.60 18.80
CA GLY A 63 3.66 -3.26 18.64
C GLY A 63 2.66 -3.16 17.48
N GLN A 64 1.87 -2.08 17.44
CA GLN A 64 1.02 -1.76 16.29
C GLN A 64 1.92 -1.37 15.10
N VAL A 65 1.80 -2.08 13.99
CA VAL A 65 2.41 -1.67 12.73
C VAL A 65 1.38 -0.83 11.98
N THR A 66 1.56 0.49 11.92
CA THR A 66 0.58 1.44 11.35
C THR A 66 0.05 1.00 9.98
N ASN A 67 0.94 0.49 9.13
CA ASN A 67 0.65 0.08 7.75
C ASN A 67 0.10 -1.36 7.60
N ARG A 68 -0.17 -2.04 8.72
CA ARG A 68 -0.79 -3.37 8.79
C ARG A 68 -2.07 -3.32 9.63
N ASP A 69 -1.95 -2.76 10.82
CA ASP A 69 -2.94 -2.88 11.90
C ASP A 69 -3.90 -1.69 11.99
N LEU A 70 -3.60 -0.56 11.34
CA LEU A 70 -4.45 0.63 11.31
C LEU A 70 -4.90 0.97 9.88
N PRO A 71 -6.01 1.72 9.71
CA PRO A 71 -6.41 2.26 8.42
C PRO A 71 -5.25 2.94 7.69
N HIS A 72 -4.94 2.47 6.48
CA HIS A 72 -3.85 3.01 5.67
C HIS A 72 -4.24 3.08 4.20
N MET A 73 -3.61 3.98 3.46
CA MET A 73 -3.75 4.02 2.01
C MET A 73 -3.20 2.73 1.43
N ARG A 74 -3.89 2.12 0.45
CA ARG A 74 -3.46 0.84 -0.13
C ARG A 74 -1.97 0.80 -0.51
N MET A 75 -1.46 1.88 -1.09
CA MET A 75 -0.06 1.96 -1.50
C MET A 75 0.97 1.82 -0.36
N HIS A 76 0.52 1.92 0.89
CA HIS A 76 1.33 1.74 2.09
C HIS A 76 1.10 0.38 2.75
N CYS A 77 0.29 -0.52 2.18
CA CYS A 77 -0.05 -1.79 2.80
C CYS A 77 1.18 -2.68 2.98
N ALA A 78 1.46 -3.08 4.22
CA ALA A 78 2.56 -3.99 4.53
C ALA A 78 2.24 -5.46 4.18
N GLU A 79 0.96 -5.85 4.19
CA GLU A 79 0.52 -7.21 3.82
C GLU A 79 0.50 -7.44 2.31
N ASN A 80 0.17 -6.41 1.54
CA ASN A 80 0.06 -6.47 0.08
C ASN A 80 0.93 -5.37 -0.52
N PRO A 81 2.24 -5.64 -0.73
CA PRO A 81 3.18 -4.66 -1.23
C PRO A 81 2.71 -4.01 -2.54
N PHE A 82 2.91 -2.71 -2.65
CA PHE A 82 2.55 -1.95 -3.84
C PHE A 82 3.68 -1.99 -4.87
N SER A 83 3.36 -2.27 -6.14
CA SER A 83 4.31 -2.23 -7.24
C SER A 83 3.90 -1.18 -8.28
N ARG A 84 4.83 -0.35 -8.73
CA ARG A 84 4.56 0.61 -9.82
C ARG A 84 4.56 -0.07 -11.19
N ASP A 85 5.34 -1.13 -11.33
CA ASP A 85 5.55 -1.85 -12.59
C ASP A 85 4.54 -2.98 -12.78
N GLU A 86 4.14 -3.65 -11.70
CA GLU A 86 3.21 -4.78 -11.73
C GLU A 86 1.79 -4.37 -11.32
N ALA A 87 1.10 -3.66 -12.22
CA ALA A 87 -0.19 -3.05 -11.91
C ALA A 87 -1.26 -4.05 -11.43
N ALA A 88 -1.27 -5.29 -11.96
CA ALA A 88 -2.29 -6.29 -11.64
C ALA A 88 -2.27 -6.76 -10.17
N THR A 89 -1.10 -6.86 -9.53
CA THR A 89 -0.99 -7.29 -8.13
C THR A 89 -1.53 -6.25 -7.16
N ASN A 90 -1.62 -4.99 -7.59
CA ASN A 90 -2.14 -3.89 -6.78
C ASN A 90 -3.64 -4.01 -6.44
N ALA A 91 -4.38 -4.90 -7.09
CA ALA A 91 -5.78 -5.16 -6.75
C ALA A 91 -5.93 -5.85 -5.38
N LEU A 92 -4.93 -6.61 -4.93
CA LEU A 92 -4.93 -7.33 -3.66
C LEU A 92 -4.82 -6.35 -2.49
N HIS A 93 -5.69 -6.43 -1.50
CA HIS A 93 -5.74 -5.48 -0.39
C HIS A 93 -6.13 -6.18 0.92
N CYS A 94 -5.69 -5.61 2.05
CA CYS A 94 -6.14 -6.07 3.36
C CYS A 94 -7.40 -5.31 3.81
N PRO A 95 -8.07 -5.76 4.89
CA PRO A 95 -9.27 -5.08 5.41
C PRO A 95 -9.05 -3.64 5.89
N GLN A 96 -7.82 -3.27 6.24
CA GLN A 96 -7.45 -1.92 6.68
C GLN A 96 -7.09 -0.97 5.52
N CYS A 97 -7.08 -1.45 4.28
CA CYS A 97 -6.76 -0.62 3.12
C CYS A 97 -7.88 0.37 2.80
N PHE A 98 -7.50 1.61 2.50
CA PHE A 98 -8.35 2.67 1.97
C PHE A 98 -7.96 3.03 0.54
N CYS A 99 -8.98 3.36 -0.25
CA CYS A 99 -8.81 3.91 -1.59
C CYS A 99 -8.32 5.36 -1.49
N PHE A 100 -7.15 5.62 -2.07
CA PHE A 100 -6.54 6.96 -2.09
C PHE A 100 -7.43 8.04 -2.73
N VAL A 101 -8.19 7.68 -3.78
CA VAL A 101 -9.01 8.65 -4.52
C VAL A 101 -10.34 8.91 -3.83
N CYS A 102 -10.99 7.85 -3.31
CA CYS A 102 -12.34 7.94 -2.76
C CYS A 102 -12.38 8.26 -1.26
N ASP A 103 -11.27 8.12 -0.54
CA ASP A 103 -11.21 8.21 0.92
C ASP A 103 -12.19 7.25 1.63
N LEU A 104 -12.41 6.08 1.03
CA LEU A 104 -13.28 5.00 1.53
C LEU A 104 -12.49 3.70 1.71
N PRO A 105 -12.95 2.77 2.57
CA PRO A 105 -12.41 1.42 2.61
C PRO A 105 -12.38 0.82 1.20
N VAL A 106 -11.32 0.10 0.86
CA VAL A 106 -11.19 -0.47 -0.51
C VAL A 106 -12.40 -1.34 -0.87
N SER A 107 -12.94 -2.10 0.09
CA SER A 107 -14.15 -2.92 -0.09
C SER A 107 -15.40 -2.14 -0.50
N GLN A 108 -15.42 -0.82 -0.32
CA GLN A 108 -16.52 0.07 -0.70
C GLN A 108 -16.20 0.90 -1.95
N CYS A 109 -14.99 0.77 -2.51
CA CYS A 109 -14.59 1.50 -3.70
C CYS A 109 -15.12 0.80 -4.96
N LYS A 110 -16.15 1.38 -5.58
CA LYS A 110 -16.73 0.89 -6.85
C LYS A 110 -15.78 1.00 -8.05
N LEU A 111 -14.77 1.86 -7.94
CA LEU A 111 -13.78 2.15 -8.99
C LEU A 111 -12.42 1.50 -8.69
N TRP A 112 -12.42 0.47 -7.83
CA TRP A 112 -11.18 -0.23 -7.47
C TRP A 112 -10.48 -0.84 -8.67
N GLY A 113 -11.26 -1.55 -9.50
CA GLY A 113 -10.79 -2.23 -10.70
C GLY A 113 -9.90 -3.45 -10.44
N THR A 114 -9.44 -4.06 -11.52
CA THR A 114 -8.61 -5.29 -11.51
C THR A 114 -7.12 -5.02 -11.32
N GLY A 115 -6.72 -3.75 -11.16
CA GLY A 115 -5.31 -3.34 -11.18
C GLY A 115 -4.63 -3.42 -12.56
N ARG A 116 -5.21 -4.03 -13.59
CA ARG A 116 -4.55 -4.13 -14.91
C ARG A 116 -4.38 -2.78 -15.60
N SER A 117 -5.39 -1.92 -15.50
CA SER A 117 -5.33 -0.58 -16.06
C SER A 117 -4.67 0.43 -15.11
N LYS A 118 -3.86 1.32 -15.68
CA LYS A 118 -3.32 2.50 -14.99
C LYS A 118 -4.42 3.47 -14.49
N HIS A 119 -5.67 3.29 -14.90
CA HIS A 119 -6.82 4.09 -14.49
C HIS A 119 -7.60 3.50 -13.31
N HIS A 120 -7.33 2.23 -12.94
CA HIS A 120 -7.94 1.60 -11.78
C HIS A 120 -7.43 2.20 -10.47
N HIS A 121 -8.33 2.43 -9.50
CA HIS A 121 -7.94 3.02 -8.21
C HIS A 121 -7.01 2.09 -7.41
N ALA A 122 -6.96 0.80 -7.72
CA ALA A 122 -5.96 -0.13 -7.21
C ALA A 122 -4.52 0.38 -7.43
N ASN A 123 -4.26 1.09 -8.53
CA ASN A 123 -2.97 1.68 -8.88
C ASN A 123 -2.81 3.13 -8.42
N ALA A 124 -3.71 3.61 -7.55
CA ALA A 124 -3.63 4.96 -7.04
C ALA A 124 -2.41 5.12 -6.13
N CYS A 125 -1.63 6.16 -6.40
CA CYS A 125 -0.41 6.50 -5.68
C CYS A 125 -0.26 8.03 -5.56
N SER A 126 0.75 8.54 -4.85
CA SER A 126 0.97 9.97 -4.59
C SER A 126 1.29 10.83 -5.83
N LEU A 127 1.32 10.23 -7.04
CA LEU A 127 1.53 10.95 -8.30
C LEU A 127 0.47 12.04 -8.53
N VAL A 128 0.87 13.10 -9.25
CA VAL A 128 0.08 14.32 -9.48
C VAL A 128 -1.33 14.02 -9.99
N ARG A 129 -1.48 13.11 -10.97
CA ARG A 129 -2.79 12.77 -11.53
C ARG A 129 -3.78 12.25 -10.49
N TRP A 130 -3.30 11.44 -9.54
CA TRP A 130 -4.15 10.82 -8.53
C TRP A 130 -4.53 11.84 -7.46
N ARG A 131 -3.61 12.74 -7.09
CA ARG A 131 -3.92 13.88 -6.21
C ARG A 131 -4.99 14.77 -6.80
N GLN A 132 -4.94 15.02 -8.11
CA GLN A 132 -5.98 15.78 -8.82
C GLN A 132 -7.33 15.07 -8.80
N LEU A 133 -7.35 13.75 -9.07
CA LEU A 133 -8.57 12.94 -9.00
C LEU A 133 -9.18 12.91 -7.60
N ARG A 134 -8.36 12.76 -6.57
CA ARG A 134 -8.80 12.84 -5.17
C ARG A 134 -9.43 14.19 -4.86
N LYS A 135 -8.75 15.29 -5.24
CA LYS A 135 -9.27 16.66 -5.07
C LYS A 135 -10.59 16.87 -5.82
N ALA A 136 -10.73 16.30 -7.01
CA ALA A 136 -11.97 16.35 -7.78
C ALA A 136 -13.12 15.62 -7.06
N GLY A 137 -12.90 14.42 -6.55
CA GLY A 137 -13.88 13.67 -5.77
C GLY A 137 -14.30 14.41 -4.49
N GLN A 138 -13.34 14.97 -3.75
CA GLN A 138 -13.60 15.80 -2.56
C GLN A 138 -14.38 17.08 -2.91
N GLY A 139 -14.17 17.63 -4.11
CA GLY A 139 -14.95 18.74 -4.68
C GLY A 139 -16.28 18.32 -5.31
N ASN A 140 -16.74 17.08 -5.08
CA ASN A 140 -17.96 16.49 -5.64
C ASN A 140 -18.00 16.39 -7.17
N ASN A 141 -16.85 16.46 -7.84
CA ASN A 141 -16.71 16.23 -9.27
C ASN A 141 -16.45 14.75 -9.57
N TRP A 142 -17.43 13.91 -9.21
CA TRP A 142 -17.36 12.46 -9.41
C TRP A 142 -17.49 12.06 -10.88
N ASP A 143 -18.11 12.90 -11.71
CA ASP A 143 -18.20 12.68 -13.16
C ASP A 143 -16.81 12.64 -13.82
N LEU A 144 -15.91 13.55 -13.42
CA LEU A 144 -14.52 13.51 -13.90
C LEU A 144 -13.80 12.24 -13.45
N VAL A 145 -13.97 11.85 -12.18
CA VAL A 145 -13.34 10.65 -11.61
C VAL A 145 -13.81 9.39 -12.34
N GLN A 146 -15.13 9.25 -12.54
CA GLN A 146 -15.73 8.16 -13.28
C GLN A 146 -15.20 8.12 -14.72
N LYS A 147 -15.19 9.26 -15.41
CA LYS A 147 -14.70 9.36 -16.78
C LYS A 147 -13.23 8.95 -16.92
N GLU A 148 -12.39 9.26 -15.95
CA GLU A 148 -10.99 8.80 -15.96
C GLU A 148 -10.89 7.29 -15.72
N TYR A 149 -11.73 6.71 -14.86
CA TYR A 149 -11.81 5.27 -14.65
C TYR A 149 -12.27 4.51 -15.90
N ASP A 150 -13.30 5.01 -16.58
CA ASP A 150 -13.90 4.35 -17.75
C ASP A 150 -12.92 4.20 -18.94
N LYS A 151 -11.90 5.06 -19.02
CA LYS A 151 -10.80 4.91 -19.99
C LYS A 151 -10.05 3.59 -19.78
N GLY A 152 -9.96 3.13 -18.54
CA GLY A 152 -9.38 1.85 -18.18
C GLY A 152 -10.25 0.68 -18.60
N GLU A 153 -11.54 0.73 -18.31
CA GLU A 153 -12.50 -0.32 -18.71
C GLU A 153 -12.55 -0.50 -20.22
N ALA A 154 -12.53 0.60 -20.97
CA ALA A 154 -12.48 0.55 -22.44
C ALA A 154 -11.20 -0.10 -22.97
N ALA A 155 -10.05 0.16 -22.33
CA ALA A 155 -8.78 -0.44 -22.69
C ALA A 155 -8.75 -1.94 -22.33
N ASP A 156 -9.21 -2.31 -21.15
CA ASP A 156 -9.29 -3.70 -20.69
C ASP A 156 -10.25 -4.53 -21.57
N ALA A 157 -11.39 -3.95 -21.96
CA ALA A 157 -12.34 -4.58 -22.89
C ALA A 157 -11.73 -4.83 -24.27
N LEU A 158 -10.96 -3.86 -24.79
CA LEU A 158 -10.25 -4.03 -26.06
C LEU A 158 -9.21 -5.16 -25.98
N VAL A 159 -8.44 -5.21 -24.90
CA VAL A 159 -7.45 -6.28 -24.68
C VAL A 159 -8.13 -7.64 -24.57
N ALA A 160 -9.26 -7.73 -23.86
CA ALA A 160 -10.04 -8.95 -23.73
C ALA A 160 -10.60 -9.42 -25.08
N ALA A 161 -11.10 -8.50 -25.92
CA ALA A 161 -11.58 -8.83 -27.26
C ALA A 161 -10.46 -9.40 -28.15
N LEU A 162 -9.29 -8.76 -28.15
CA LEU A 162 -8.12 -9.23 -28.91
C LEU A 162 -7.63 -10.61 -28.43
N ALA A 163 -7.68 -10.87 -27.12
CA ALA A 163 -7.32 -12.18 -26.57
C ALA A 163 -8.30 -13.28 -27.03
N ALA A 164 -9.61 -13.00 -27.04
CA ALA A 164 -10.63 -13.96 -27.49
C ALA A 164 -10.48 -14.31 -28.99
N GLU A 165 -10.08 -13.35 -29.84
CA GLU A 165 -9.82 -13.61 -31.26
C GLU A 165 -8.61 -14.53 -31.47
N ALA A 166 -7.56 -14.39 -30.65
CA ALA A 166 -6.37 -15.24 -30.73
C ALA A 166 -6.66 -16.70 -30.33
N GLU A 167 -7.53 -16.92 -29.33
CA GLU A 167 -7.91 -18.27 -28.90
C GLU A 167 -8.83 -18.97 -29.92
N GLY A 168 -9.69 -18.21 -30.62
CA GLY A 168 -10.53 -18.75 -31.69
C GLY A 168 -9.77 -19.23 -32.94
N ALA A 169 -8.57 -18.70 -33.18
CA ALA A 169 -7.75 -19.06 -34.35
C ALA A 169 -6.97 -20.39 -34.22
N VAL A 170 -6.87 -20.95 -33.01
CA VAL A 170 -6.12 -22.20 -32.74
C VAL A 170 -7.02 -23.44 -32.77
N GLY A 171 -8.35 -23.27 -32.77
CA GLY A 171 -9.33 -24.38 -32.71
C GLY A 171 -10.11 -24.67 -33.99
N GLY A 172 -9.76 -24.05 -35.13
CA GLY A 172 -10.46 -24.18 -36.42
C GLY A 172 -9.78 -25.10 -37.42
#